data_AF-A0AAV6EE02-F1
#
_entry.id   AF-A0AAV6EE02-F1
#
_cell.length_a   1.000
_cell.length_b   1.000
_cell.length_c   1.000
_cell.angle_alpha   90.00
_cell.angle_beta   90.00
_cell.angle_gamma   90.00
#
_symmetry.space_group_name_H-M   'P 1'
#
loop_
_entity.id
_entity.type
_entity.pdbx_description
1 polymer ?
#
loop_
_entity_poly.entity_id
_entity_poly.type
_entity_poly.pdbx_seq_one_letter_code
_entity_poly.pdbx_strand_id
1 'polypeptide(L)'
;MKRVILIGRPNVGKSSLFNRLAKKRIAITSDISGTTRDTNKTEIFIDDKSCILIDSGGLDDSSEIFKNVKAKTLSEAANADIIVFMVDGKMLPDEQDKKIFYELLNLKKPTALVVNKVDSKKDEERSWEFNEFGSKEVFSLSVSHNIGTDELCSWIYKLLPETTIKADMSDDFDEFLEGFDEKGEIDIEKPSVDYETKNIKVGIIGRVNVGKSSLLNALVKEDRSVVSKIAGTTIDPVNESYVYEDRVFEFVDTAGIRKRGKIEGIERFALNRTEKILEESDIALLVLDSSEPLTELDERIAGLGAKFELGVIIVLNKWDKEHGDFDKVVFELRDKFKFLAYAPIISVSALSKKRVHKLYPLILEVYKNYTQKIKTSRLNEVIKEAVCAHPVPRDHGKIVKIYYGAQFGFAPPKIALVMNKPRSLHFSYKRYLLNKLRENFELNGTPVILIPKNHSQKESVENEDR
;
A
#
# COMPACT_ATOMS: atom_id res chain seq x y z
N MET A 1 -4.88 8.13 16.08
CA MET A 1 -4.81 6.65 16.11
C MET A 1 -4.69 6.19 17.55
N LYS A 2 -5.31 5.05 17.89
CA LYS A 2 -5.14 4.43 19.21
C LYS A 2 -3.68 4.02 19.43
N ARG A 3 -3.20 4.11 20.67
CA ARG A 3 -1.84 3.73 21.08
C ARG A 3 -1.86 2.41 21.85
N VAL A 4 -1.11 1.42 21.38
CA VAL A 4 -0.91 0.12 22.02
C VAL A 4 0.51 0.09 22.57
N ILE A 5 0.66 -0.16 23.88
CA ILE A 5 1.98 -0.24 24.52
C ILE A 5 2.27 -1.67 25.00
N LEU A 6 3.47 -2.16 24.69
CA LEU A 6 4.01 -3.40 25.22
C LEU A 6 4.82 -3.10 26.49
N ILE A 7 4.44 -3.70 27.61
CA ILE A 7 5.06 -3.53 28.92
C ILE A 7 5.44 -4.89 29.49
N GLY A 8 6.50 -4.97 30.28
CA GLY A 8 6.96 -6.20 30.92
C GLY A 8 8.43 -6.13 31.24
N ARG A 9 8.95 -7.12 31.99
CA ARG A 9 10.36 -7.19 32.36
C ARG A 9 11.30 -7.28 31.14
N PRO A 10 12.59 -6.96 31.28
CA PRO A 10 13.58 -7.29 30.27
C PRO A 10 13.52 -8.79 29.88
N ASN A 11 13.84 -9.12 28.63
CA ASN A 11 13.93 -10.50 28.12
C ASN A 11 12.65 -11.35 28.09
N VAL A 12 11.47 -10.80 28.43
CA VAL A 12 10.16 -11.49 28.24
C VAL A 12 9.73 -11.57 26.77
N GLY A 13 10.46 -10.93 25.86
CA GLY A 13 10.22 -10.97 24.41
C GLY A 13 9.35 -9.82 23.87
N LYS A 14 9.29 -8.67 24.56
CA LYS A 14 8.62 -7.44 24.08
C LYS A 14 9.08 -7.02 22.71
N SER A 15 10.39 -6.83 22.53
CA SER A 15 10.98 -6.41 21.25
C SER A 15 10.81 -7.46 20.16
N SER A 16 10.74 -8.75 20.52
CA SER A 16 10.41 -9.81 19.56
C SER A 16 8.96 -9.68 19.08
N LEU A 17 7.99 -9.47 19.99
CA LEU A 17 6.59 -9.27 19.63
C LEU A 17 6.41 -7.96 18.86
N PHE A 18 7.06 -6.87 19.30
CA PHE A 18 7.08 -5.58 18.60
C PHE A 18 7.55 -5.76 17.16
N ASN A 19 8.72 -6.37 16.97
CA ASN A 19 9.27 -6.62 15.64
C ASN A 19 8.38 -7.55 14.83
N ARG A 20 7.74 -8.55 15.43
CA ARG A 20 6.82 -9.45 14.73
C ARG A 20 5.60 -8.70 14.20
N LEU A 21 4.93 -7.91 15.07
CA LEU A 21 3.75 -7.13 14.72
C LEU A 21 4.09 -6.01 13.73
N ALA A 22 5.24 -5.35 13.89
CA ALA A 22 5.75 -4.36 12.96
C ALA A 22 6.13 -4.97 11.59
N LYS A 23 6.74 -6.16 11.58
CA LYS A 23 7.12 -6.87 10.34
C LYS A 23 5.95 -7.49 9.60
N LYS A 24 4.81 -7.80 10.27
CA LYS A 24 3.55 -8.15 9.59
C LYS A 24 3.14 -7.04 8.59
N ARG A 25 3.55 -5.78 8.81
CA ARG A 25 3.38 -4.64 7.88
C ARG A 25 4.44 -4.56 6.78
N ILE A 26 5.73 -4.83 7.05
CA ILE A 26 6.79 -4.76 6.02
C ILE A 26 6.50 -5.72 4.85
N ALA A 27 5.78 -6.82 5.11
CA ALA A 27 5.37 -7.74 4.06
C ALA A 27 4.24 -7.23 3.14
N ILE A 28 3.48 -6.18 3.52
CA ILE A 28 2.19 -5.87 2.87
C ILE A 28 2.01 -4.40 2.41
N THR A 29 2.66 -3.38 2.98
CA THR A 29 2.59 -2.02 2.39
C THR A 29 3.81 -1.16 2.65
N SER A 30 4.31 -0.56 1.57
CA SER A 30 5.07 0.68 1.55
C SER A 30 4.13 1.85 1.88
N ASP A 31 4.52 2.66 2.85
CA ASP A 31 4.30 4.10 2.83
C ASP A 31 5.43 4.70 3.68
N ILE A 32 6.29 5.48 3.04
CA ILE A 32 7.39 6.20 3.66
C ILE A 32 6.96 7.67 3.68
N SER A 33 7.09 8.49 4.73
CA SER A 33 7.87 8.44 5.97
C SER A 33 7.25 9.42 6.95
N GLY A 34 7.43 9.10 8.23
CA GLY A 34 7.54 10.07 9.32
C GLY A 34 8.56 9.52 10.31
N THR A 35 9.80 9.31 9.89
CA THR A 35 10.90 8.92 10.78
C THR A 35 11.32 10.12 11.62
N THR A 36 10.59 10.35 12.70
CA THR A 36 11.19 10.95 13.90
C THR A 36 11.85 9.82 14.68
N ARG A 37 13.19 9.89 14.74
CA ARG A 37 14.23 9.33 15.65
C ARG A 37 13.90 8.48 16.89
N ASP A 38 12.67 8.04 17.13
CA ASP A 38 12.28 7.20 18.26
C ASP A 38 12.20 5.73 17.80
N THR A 39 13.23 4.94 18.05
CA THR A 39 13.31 3.49 17.70
C THR A 39 12.24 2.60 18.35
N ASN A 40 11.33 3.16 19.14
CA ASN A 40 10.44 2.44 20.05
C ASN A 40 8.96 2.61 19.74
N LYS A 41 8.62 3.32 18.66
CA LYS A 41 7.23 3.56 18.23
C LYS A 41 7.11 3.31 16.74
N THR A 42 6.08 2.58 16.33
CA THR A 42 5.81 2.35 14.92
C THR A 42 4.30 2.25 14.70
N GLU A 43 3.83 2.75 13.57
CA GLU A 43 2.45 2.52 13.16
C GLU A 43 2.32 1.10 12.60
N ILE A 44 1.37 0.34 13.13
CA ILE A 44 1.04 -1.01 12.65
C ILE A 44 -0.41 -1.04 12.18
N PHE A 45 -0.73 -2.04 11.35
CA PHE A 45 -2.09 -2.37 10.96
C PHE A 45 -2.44 -3.73 11.56
N ILE A 46 -3.59 -3.79 12.24
CA ILE A 46 -4.21 -5.04 12.66
C ILE A 46 -5.44 -5.19 11.76
N ASP A 47 -5.36 -6.12 10.82
CA ASP A 47 -6.27 -6.24 9.69
C ASP A 47 -6.40 -4.90 8.93
N ASP A 48 -7.56 -4.26 8.95
CA ASP A 48 -7.85 -2.96 8.31
C ASP A 48 -7.71 -1.74 9.24
N LYS A 49 -7.47 -1.95 10.54
CA LYS A 49 -7.37 -0.85 11.52
C LYS A 49 -5.93 -0.49 11.84
N SER A 50 -5.59 0.79 11.79
CA SER A 50 -4.25 1.27 12.18
C SER A 50 -4.15 1.69 13.64
N CYS A 51 -3.00 1.41 14.25
CA CYS A 51 -2.68 1.86 15.60
C CYS A 51 -1.18 2.12 15.74
N ILE A 52 -0.80 2.88 16.77
CA ILE A 52 0.61 3.14 17.10
C ILE A 52 1.03 2.08 18.11
N LEU A 53 1.95 1.20 17.74
CA LEU A 53 2.59 0.24 18.64
C LEU A 53 3.83 0.86 19.28
N ILE A 54 3.98 0.67 20.59
CA ILE A 54 5.06 1.23 21.41
C ILE A 54 5.75 0.09 22.17
N ASP A 55 7.07 -0.06 22.05
CA ASP A 55 7.87 -0.96 22.89
C ASP A 55 8.45 -0.18 24.07
N SER A 56 8.03 -0.49 25.30
CA SER A 56 8.58 0.17 26.48
C SER A 56 10.05 -0.20 26.74
N GLY A 57 10.54 -1.30 26.16
CA GLY A 57 11.88 -1.86 26.44
C GLY A 57 13.04 -1.12 25.79
N GLY A 58 12.85 -0.46 24.65
CA GLY A 58 13.92 0.31 23.99
C GLY A 58 14.16 1.70 24.59
N LEU A 59 13.44 2.05 25.65
CA LEU A 59 13.56 3.33 26.36
C LEU A 59 14.46 3.24 27.60
N ASP A 60 15.05 2.07 27.83
CA ASP A 60 15.77 1.66 29.04
C ASP A 60 17.30 1.59 28.84
N ASP A 61 17.85 2.23 27.81
CA ASP A 61 19.31 2.22 27.54
C ASP A 61 20.16 3.06 28.50
N SER A 62 19.61 3.47 29.65
CA SER A 62 20.41 4.00 30.76
C SER A 62 20.36 3.02 31.92
N SER A 63 21.49 2.36 32.14
CA SER A 63 21.82 1.53 33.29
C SER A 63 21.67 2.30 34.61
N GLU A 64 20.44 2.38 35.15
CA GLU A 64 20.17 2.75 36.55
C GLU A 64 18.77 2.25 37.02
N ILE A 65 18.77 0.98 37.46
CA ILE A 65 18.08 0.42 38.64
C ILE A 65 16.60 0.83 38.87
N PHE A 66 15.69 0.06 38.27
CA PHE A 66 14.31 -0.34 38.68
C PHE A 66 13.28 0.67 39.22
N LYS A 67 13.65 1.76 39.90
CA LYS A 67 12.71 2.79 40.39
C LYS A 67 12.35 3.82 39.31
N ASN A 68 13.33 4.24 38.51
CA ASN A 68 13.11 5.22 37.43
C ASN A 68 12.39 4.58 36.22
N VAL A 69 12.65 3.30 35.94
CA VAL A 69 11.96 2.51 34.90
C VAL A 69 10.46 2.42 35.17
N LYS A 70 10.08 2.27 36.45
CA LYS A 70 8.67 2.15 36.86
C LYS A 70 7.87 3.43 36.61
N ALA A 71 8.39 4.59 36.98
CA ALA A 71 7.71 5.87 36.79
C ALA A 71 7.55 6.22 35.30
N LYS A 72 8.58 5.94 34.49
CA LYS A 72 8.55 6.14 33.03
C LYS A 72 7.55 5.20 32.35
N THR A 73 7.58 3.92 32.70
CA THR A 73 6.65 2.91 32.18
C THR A 73 5.20 3.24 32.51
N LEU A 74 4.90 3.65 33.75
CA LEU A 74 3.56 4.05 34.16
C LEU A 74 3.10 5.34 33.46
N SER A 75 3.99 6.32 33.28
CA SER A 75 3.68 7.56 32.55
C SER A 75 3.34 7.29 31.07
N GLU A 76 4.06 6.35 30.44
CA GLU A 76 3.76 5.98 29.06
C GLU A 76 2.50 5.13 28.93
N ALA A 77 2.26 4.22 29.88
CA ALA A 77 1.00 3.50 30.00
C ALA A 77 -0.18 4.48 30.19
N ALA A 78 0.02 5.57 30.94
CA ALA A 78 -0.96 6.64 31.11
C ALA A 78 -1.23 7.42 29.80
N ASN A 79 -0.34 7.36 28.82
CA ASN A 79 -0.51 7.96 27.49
C ASN A 79 -0.94 6.98 26.40
N ALA A 80 -1.02 5.68 26.70
CA ALA A 80 -1.52 4.64 25.79
C ALA A 80 -3.04 4.50 25.88
N ASP A 81 -3.67 3.88 24.89
CA ASP A 81 -5.09 3.53 24.94
C ASP A 81 -5.32 2.06 25.33
N ILE A 82 -4.38 1.17 24.96
CA ILE A 82 -4.43 -0.27 25.18
C ILE A 82 -3.08 -0.70 25.74
N ILE A 83 -3.11 -1.53 26.78
CA ILE A 83 -1.91 -2.02 27.47
C ILE A 83 -1.78 -3.53 27.24
N VAL A 84 -0.60 -3.98 26.82
CA VAL A 84 -0.25 -5.39 26.70
C VAL A 84 0.89 -5.66 27.67
N PHE A 85 0.61 -6.37 28.75
CA PHE A 85 1.59 -6.73 29.77
C PHE A 85 2.13 -8.14 29.51
N MET A 86 3.42 -8.25 29.24
CA MET A 86 4.09 -9.49 28.85
C MET A 86 4.92 -10.09 29.99
N VAL A 87 4.77 -11.41 30.17
CA VAL A 87 5.54 -12.24 31.10
C VAL A 87 6.16 -13.43 30.35
N ASP A 88 7.17 -14.06 30.97
CA ASP A 88 7.84 -15.25 30.42
C ASP A 88 7.20 -16.53 30.97
N GLY A 89 6.49 -17.28 30.14
CA GLY A 89 5.84 -18.55 30.48
C GLY A 89 6.80 -19.71 30.74
N LYS A 90 8.11 -19.53 30.55
CA LYS A 90 9.12 -20.49 31.02
C LYS A 90 9.41 -20.35 32.52
N MET A 91 9.01 -19.23 33.11
CA MET A 91 9.15 -18.94 34.54
C MET A 91 7.81 -19.08 35.27
N LEU A 92 7.87 -19.12 36.61
CA LEU A 92 6.68 -19.04 37.46
C LEU A 92 6.21 -17.57 37.58
N PRO A 93 4.93 -17.32 37.90
CA PRO A 93 4.42 -15.98 38.19
C PRO A 93 5.23 -15.25 39.27
N ASP A 94 5.72 -14.06 38.98
CA ASP A 94 6.50 -13.24 39.91
C ASP A 94 5.63 -12.19 40.62
N GLU A 95 5.79 -12.06 41.94
CA GLU A 95 5.04 -11.11 42.76
C GLU A 95 5.23 -9.63 42.36
N GLN A 96 6.40 -9.25 41.85
CA GLN A 96 6.62 -7.88 41.38
C GLN A 96 5.91 -7.62 40.05
N ASP A 97 5.83 -8.62 39.17
CA ASP A 97 5.09 -8.51 37.90
C ASP A 97 3.60 -8.37 38.18
N LYS A 98 3.06 -9.14 39.15
CA LYS A 98 1.69 -8.97 39.64
C LYS A 98 1.46 -7.55 40.16
N LYS A 99 2.37 -7.03 40.97
CA LYS A 99 2.26 -5.66 41.51
C LYS A 99 2.22 -4.61 40.40
N ILE A 100 3.09 -4.70 39.40
CA ILE A 100 3.09 -3.79 38.24
C ILE A 100 1.79 -3.92 37.46
N PHE A 101 1.34 -5.15 37.22
CA PHE A 101 0.10 -5.43 36.50
C PHE A 101 -1.12 -4.79 37.19
N TYR A 102 -1.24 -4.95 38.51
CA TYR A 102 -2.32 -4.32 39.28
C TYR A 102 -2.26 -2.79 39.28
N GLU A 103 -1.06 -2.21 39.29
CA GLU A 103 -0.91 -0.75 39.13
C GLU A 103 -1.34 -0.27 37.75
N LEU A 104 -1.10 -1.05 36.68
CA LEU A 104 -1.59 -0.74 35.34
C LEU A 104 -3.13 -0.83 35.25
N LEU A 105 -3.75 -1.81 35.91
CA LEU A 105 -5.21 -1.93 35.96
C LEU A 105 -5.88 -0.68 36.58
N ASN A 106 -5.21 -0.01 37.54
CA ASN A 106 -5.73 1.23 38.14
C ASN A 106 -5.85 2.39 37.15
N LEU A 107 -5.19 2.32 35.98
CA LEU A 107 -5.36 3.29 34.90
C LEU A 107 -6.71 3.17 34.18
N LYS A 108 -7.51 2.12 34.48
CA LYS A 108 -8.84 1.85 33.89
C LYS A 108 -8.82 1.78 32.37
N LYS A 109 -7.77 1.21 31.80
CA LYS A 109 -7.60 0.99 30.36
C LYS A 109 -7.70 -0.49 30.02
N PRO A 110 -8.16 -0.85 28.82
CA PRO A 110 -8.08 -2.22 28.32
C PRO A 110 -6.65 -2.76 28.46
N THR A 111 -6.50 -3.82 29.27
CA THR A 111 -5.20 -4.38 29.62
C THR A 111 -5.26 -5.90 29.44
N ALA A 112 -4.33 -6.43 28.63
CA ALA A 112 -4.18 -7.86 28.42
C ALA A 112 -2.90 -8.39 29.10
N LEU A 113 -3.00 -9.57 29.68
CA LEU A 113 -1.84 -10.35 30.14
C LEU A 113 -1.41 -11.30 29.02
N VAL A 114 -0.14 -11.24 28.66
CA VAL A 114 0.47 -12.05 27.60
C VAL A 114 1.54 -12.95 28.20
N VAL A 115 1.33 -14.25 28.15
CA VAL A 115 2.29 -15.27 28.59
C VAL A 115 3.08 -15.73 27.37
N ASN A 116 4.30 -15.22 27.20
CA ASN A 116 5.14 -15.50 26.02
C ASN A 116 6.05 -16.72 26.26
N LYS A 117 6.63 -17.28 25.18
CA LYS A 117 7.54 -18.44 25.17
C LYS A 117 6.88 -19.78 25.54
N VAL A 118 5.57 -19.89 25.29
CA VAL A 118 4.81 -21.13 25.40
C VAL A 118 5.11 -22.00 24.18
N ASP A 119 6.26 -22.67 24.20
CA ASP A 119 6.82 -23.38 23.03
C ASP A 119 6.45 -24.87 22.98
N SER A 120 6.03 -25.45 24.11
CA SER A 120 5.72 -26.86 24.25
C SER A 120 4.47 -27.10 25.09
N LYS A 121 3.89 -28.32 25.02
CA LYS A 121 2.74 -28.71 25.87
C LYS A 121 3.00 -28.52 27.36
N LYS A 122 4.25 -28.74 27.80
CA LYS A 122 4.64 -28.53 29.21
C LYS A 122 4.61 -27.04 29.59
N ASP A 123 4.94 -26.16 28.66
CA ASP A 123 4.86 -24.71 28.89
C ASP A 123 3.41 -24.23 28.86
N GLU A 124 2.56 -24.88 28.06
CA GLU A 124 1.11 -24.62 28.02
C GLU A 124 0.45 -24.97 29.36
N GLU A 125 0.75 -26.14 29.92
CA GLU A 125 0.32 -26.53 31.26
C GLU A 125 0.81 -25.53 32.33
N ARG A 126 2.07 -25.10 32.25
CA ARG A 126 2.62 -24.08 33.17
C ARG A 126 1.93 -22.72 33.02
N SER A 127 1.50 -22.37 31.81
CA SER A 127 0.83 -21.08 31.56
C SER A 127 -0.43 -20.89 32.40
N TRP A 128 -1.07 -21.98 32.86
CA TRP A 128 -2.23 -21.95 33.75
C TRP A 128 -1.94 -21.35 35.13
N GLU A 129 -0.68 -21.39 35.59
CA GLU A 129 -0.30 -20.76 36.87
C GLU A 129 -0.43 -19.23 36.80
N PHE A 130 -0.35 -18.64 35.61
CA PHE A 130 -0.51 -17.19 35.44
C PHE A 130 -1.96 -16.71 35.63
N ASN A 131 -2.92 -17.61 35.81
CA ASN A 131 -4.27 -17.25 36.27
C ASN A 131 -4.26 -16.54 37.64
N GLU A 132 -3.19 -16.69 38.43
CA GLU A 132 -2.99 -15.95 39.68
C GLU A 132 -2.94 -14.42 39.52
N PHE A 133 -2.69 -13.91 38.30
CA PHE A 133 -2.79 -12.48 38.00
C PHE A 133 -4.24 -11.97 38.01
N GLY A 134 -5.25 -12.85 37.98
CA GLY A 134 -6.67 -12.48 37.99
C GLY A 134 -7.12 -11.66 36.77
N SER A 135 -6.36 -11.68 35.67
CA SER A 135 -6.72 -10.99 34.43
C SER A 135 -7.87 -11.71 33.73
N LYS A 136 -8.82 -10.94 33.18
CA LYS A 136 -9.89 -11.48 32.32
C LYS A 136 -9.42 -11.78 30.90
N GLU A 137 -8.40 -11.04 30.46
CA GLU A 137 -7.84 -11.12 29.11
C GLU A 137 -6.43 -11.68 29.24
N VAL A 138 -6.29 -12.99 28.99
CA VAL A 138 -5.02 -13.73 29.08
C VAL A 138 -4.76 -14.41 27.74
N PHE A 139 -3.57 -14.21 27.18
CA PHE A 139 -3.16 -14.80 25.91
C PHE A 139 -1.83 -15.52 26.07
N SER A 140 -1.81 -16.82 25.80
CA SER A 140 -0.59 -17.62 25.73
C SER A 140 -0.03 -17.60 24.32
N LEU A 141 1.24 -17.29 24.16
CA LEU A 141 1.86 -17.17 22.85
C LEU A 141 3.31 -17.64 22.80
N SER A 142 3.73 -18.02 21.59
CA SER A 142 5.13 -18.22 21.25
C SER A 142 5.45 -17.32 20.07
N VAL A 143 6.14 -16.21 20.34
CA VAL A 143 6.56 -15.31 19.26
C VAL A 143 7.56 -15.99 18.32
N SER A 144 8.44 -16.85 18.86
CA SER A 144 9.44 -17.59 18.09
C SER A 144 8.83 -18.62 17.14
N HIS A 145 7.77 -19.31 17.56
CA HIS A 145 7.08 -20.31 16.74
C HIS A 145 5.86 -19.75 16.02
N ASN A 146 5.55 -18.46 16.20
CA ASN A 146 4.40 -17.77 15.64
C ASN A 146 3.05 -18.42 16.02
N ILE A 147 2.87 -18.68 17.31
CA ILE A 147 1.65 -19.30 17.87
C ILE A 147 0.98 -18.29 18.79
N GLY A 148 -0.35 -18.18 18.75
CA GLY A 148 -1.17 -17.37 19.67
C GLY A 148 -1.20 -15.86 19.40
N THR A 149 -0.38 -15.35 18.47
CA THR A 149 -0.34 -13.91 18.15
C THR A 149 -1.62 -13.40 17.50
N ASP A 150 -2.36 -14.26 16.79
CA ASP A 150 -3.58 -13.87 16.07
C ASP A 150 -4.76 -13.61 17.02
N GLU A 151 -4.83 -14.31 18.15
CA GLU A 151 -5.85 -14.10 19.18
C GLU A 151 -5.64 -12.75 19.87
N LEU A 152 -4.40 -12.43 20.24
CA LEU A 152 -4.03 -11.12 20.79
C LEU A 152 -4.37 -10.00 19.79
N CYS A 153 -4.02 -10.16 18.52
CA CYS A 153 -4.39 -9.22 17.47
C CYS A 153 -5.91 -9.05 17.36
N SER A 154 -6.66 -10.14 17.38
CA SER A 154 -8.13 -10.12 17.31
C SER A 154 -8.76 -9.36 18.48
N TRP A 155 -8.19 -9.49 19.68
CA TRP A 155 -8.63 -8.72 20.84
C TRP A 155 -8.33 -7.22 20.68
N ILE A 156 -7.10 -6.86 20.29
CA ILE A 156 -6.75 -5.45 20.04
C ILE A 156 -7.64 -4.86 18.94
N TYR A 157 -7.89 -5.60 17.86
CA TYR A 157 -8.76 -5.19 16.74
C TYR A 157 -10.15 -4.74 17.18
N LYS A 158 -10.77 -5.46 18.14
CA LYS A 158 -12.09 -5.11 18.69
C LYS A 158 -12.08 -3.77 19.44
N LEU A 159 -10.94 -3.37 19.99
CA LEU A 159 -10.74 -2.14 20.74
C LEU A 159 -10.30 -0.95 19.88
N LEU A 160 -9.85 -1.21 18.66
CA LEU A 160 -9.51 -0.18 17.69
C LEU A 160 -10.80 0.41 17.09
N PRO A 161 -10.87 1.74 16.89
CA PRO A 161 -12.01 2.36 16.23
C PRO A 161 -12.21 1.74 14.85
N GLU A 162 -13.47 1.58 14.42
CA GLU A 162 -13.75 1.20 13.04
C GLU A 162 -13.00 2.16 12.12
N THR A 163 -12.04 1.61 11.36
CA THR A 163 -11.44 2.37 10.28
C THR A 163 -12.45 2.28 9.16
N THR A 164 -13.48 3.13 9.24
CA THR A 164 -14.27 3.41 8.06
C THR A 164 -13.26 3.89 7.02
N ILE A 165 -12.98 3.02 6.05
CA ILE A 165 -12.68 3.47 4.69
C ILE A 165 -13.63 4.64 4.50
N LYS A 166 -13.10 5.86 4.37
CA LYS A 166 -13.93 6.97 3.95
C LYS A 166 -14.51 6.50 2.63
N ALA A 167 -15.76 6.04 2.64
CA ALA A 167 -16.52 5.96 1.43
C ALA A 167 -16.38 7.35 0.82
N ASP A 168 -16.00 7.38 -0.44
CA ASP A 168 -16.16 8.60 -1.20
C ASP A 168 -17.66 8.91 -1.17
N MET A 169 -18.01 9.89 -0.32
CA MET A 169 -19.35 10.46 -0.14
C MET A 169 -19.42 11.78 -0.91
N SER A 170 -18.61 11.95 -1.97
CA SER A 170 -18.81 13.05 -2.90
C SER A 170 -20.18 12.88 -3.56
N ASP A 171 -20.98 13.94 -3.51
CA ASP A 171 -22.32 14.00 -4.11
C ASP A 171 -22.27 13.72 -5.64
N ASP A 172 -21.09 13.87 -6.26
CA ASP A 172 -20.81 13.59 -7.68
C ASP A 172 -21.09 12.13 -8.11
N PHE A 173 -21.06 11.16 -7.18
CA PHE A 173 -21.23 9.74 -7.54
C PHE A 173 -22.66 9.23 -7.45
N ASP A 174 -23.48 9.79 -6.55
CA ASP A 174 -24.88 9.39 -6.42
C ASP A 174 -25.71 9.96 -7.59
N GLU A 175 -25.41 11.18 -8.06
CA GLU A 175 -25.97 11.76 -9.30
C GLU A 175 -25.57 10.96 -10.55
N PHE A 176 -24.37 10.36 -10.54
CA PHE A 176 -23.89 9.47 -11.61
C PHE A 176 -24.56 8.08 -11.60
N LEU A 177 -24.93 7.56 -10.42
CA LEU A 177 -25.68 6.30 -10.29
C LEU A 177 -27.11 6.40 -10.83
N GLU A 178 -27.69 7.60 -10.95
CA GLU A 178 -29.00 7.82 -11.58
C GLU A 178 -28.99 7.53 -13.09
N GLY A 179 -27.80 7.48 -13.73
CA GLY A 179 -27.62 7.15 -15.15
C GLY A 179 -27.47 5.66 -15.47
N PHE A 180 -27.58 4.77 -14.49
CA PHE A 180 -27.49 3.32 -14.69
C PHE A 180 -28.88 2.75 -14.94
N ASP A 181 -29.02 1.93 -15.98
CA ASP A 181 -30.23 1.12 -16.15
C ASP A 181 -30.27 -0.05 -15.15
N GLU A 182 -31.41 -0.75 -15.04
CA GLU A 182 -31.57 -1.92 -14.16
C GLU A 182 -30.58 -3.06 -14.44
N LYS A 183 -29.82 -2.99 -15.54
CA LYS A 183 -28.80 -3.97 -15.94
C LYS A 183 -27.37 -3.50 -15.64
N GLY A 184 -27.20 -2.31 -15.07
CA GLY A 184 -25.90 -1.73 -14.75
C GLY A 184 -25.10 -1.30 -15.98
N GLU A 185 -25.78 -1.11 -17.13
CA GLU A 185 -25.18 -0.52 -18.31
C GLU A 185 -25.22 1.00 -18.20
N ILE A 186 -24.07 1.61 -18.46
CA ILE A 186 -23.97 3.06 -18.59
C ILE A 186 -24.02 3.35 -20.09
N ASP A 187 -25.01 4.12 -20.52
CA ASP A 187 -25.02 4.75 -21.84
C ASP A 187 -24.02 5.93 -21.83
N ILE A 188 -22.73 5.62 -21.62
CA ILE A 188 -21.65 6.60 -21.82
C ILE A 188 -21.52 6.74 -23.33
N GLU A 189 -22.37 7.58 -23.92
CA GLU A 189 -22.10 8.17 -25.23
C GLU A 189 -20.80 8.99 -25.11
N LYS A 190 -19.70 8.29 -25.38
CA LYS A 190 -18.30 8.75 -25.52
C LYS A 190 -17.66 9.29 -24.22
N PRO A 191 -16.45 8.83 -23.84
CA PRO A 191 -15.65 9.59 -22.89
C PRO A 191 -15.49 11.02 -23.42
N SER A 192 -15.64 12.03 -22.56
CA SER A 192 -15.44 13.44 -22.93
C SER A 192 -14.03 13.74 -23.47
N VAL A 193 -13.11 12.80 -23.25
CA VAL A 193 -11.73 12.80 -23.71
C VAL A 193 -11.53 11.66 -24.73
N ASP A 194 -11.06 12.02 -25.92
CA ASP A 194 -10.62 11.06 -26.93
C ASP A 194 -9.18 10.59 -26.62
N TYR A 195 -9.08 9.45 -25.95
CA TYR A 195 -7.79 8.84 -25.57
C TYR A 195 -7.02 8.25 -26.76
N GLU A 196 -7.63 8.11 -27.93
CA GLU A 196 -6.92 7.66 -29.13
C GLU A 196 -6.05 8.78 -29.71
N THR A 197 -6.57 10.01 -29.69
CA THR A 197 -5.87 11.19 -30.23
C THR A 197 -5.14 12.02 -29.18
N LYS A 198 -5.46 11.86 -27.88
CA LYS A 198 -4.76 12.56 -26.79
C LYS A 198 -3.26 12.22 -26.75
N ASN A 199 -2.44 13.27 -26.60
CA ASN A 199 -1.01 13.15 -26.33
C ASN A 199 -0.77 12.35 -25.05
N ILE A 200 0.22 11.45 -25.08
CA ILE A 200 0.57 10.63 -23.93
C ILE A 200 1.59 11.40 -23.09
N LYS A 201 1.18 11.83 -21.90
CA LYS A 201 2.07 12.57 -20.99
C LYS A 201 2.92 11.59 -20.18
N VAL A 202 4.25 11.68 -20.30
CA VAL A 202 5.21 10.75 -19.72
C VAL A 202 6.11 11.48 -18.72
N GLY A 203 6.00 11.13 -17.44
CA GLY A 203 6.84 11.64 -16.37
C GLY A 203 8.06 10.75 -16.13
N ILE A 204 9.27 11.32 -16.12
CA ILE A 204 10.50 10.56 -15.80
C ILE A 204 10.90 10.86 -14.35
N ILE A 205 10.69 9.89 -13.47
CA ILE A 205 10.95 10.02 -12.03
C ILE A 205 12.12 9.13 -11.58
N GLY A 206 12.67 9.42 -10.40
CA GLY A 206 13.80 8.69 -9.83
C GLY A 206 14.78 9.61 -9.12
N ARG A 207 15.72 9.04 -8.37
CA ARG A 207 16.75 9.79 -7.64
C ARG A 207 17.67 10.62 -8.55
N VAL A 208 18.42 11.54 -7.95
CA VAL A 208 19.49 12.25 -8.67
C VAL A 208 20.53 11.23 -9.17
N ASN A 209 21.14 11.47 -10.32
CA ASN A 209 22.21 10.63 -10.93
C ASN A 209 21.85 9.21 -11.41
N VAL A 210 20.59 8.76 -11.29
CA VAL A 210 20.13 7.47 -11.88
C VAL A 210 20.11 7.47 -13.41
N GLY A 211 20.33 8.63 -14.05
CA GLY A 211 20.43 8.76 -15.51
C GLY A 211 19.15 9.21 -16.22
N LYS A 212 18.20 9.84 -15.52
CA LYS A 212 16.98 10.42 -16.13
C LYS A 212 17.25 11.32 -17.33
N SER A 213 18.22 12.23 -17.21
CA SER A 213 18.58 13.16 -18.30
C SER A 213 19.21 12.45 -19.49
N SER A 214 20.03 11.43 -19.23
CA SER A 214 20.58 10.58 -20.29
C SER A 214 19.48 9.80 -21.00
N LEU A 215 18.50 9.27 -20.25
CA LEU A 215 17.37 8.52 -20.79
C LEU A 215 16.48 9.41 -21.66
N LEU A 216 16.10 10.60 -21.17
CA LEU A 216 15.33 11.58 -21.94
C LEU A 216 16.03 11.93 -23.26
N ASN A 217 17.34 12.21 -23.19
CA ASN A 217 18.12 12.49 -24.39
C ASN A 217 18.16 11.30 -25.35
N ALA A 218 18.27 10.07 -24.85
CA ALA A 218 18.29 8.89 -25.69
C ALA A 218 16.96 8.64 -26.40
N LEU A 219 15.84 8.91 -25.72
CA LEU A 219 14.48 8.85 -26.29
C LEU A 219 14.29 9.94 -27.37
N VAL A 220 14.52 11.21 -27.04
CA VAL A 220 14.18 12.33 -27.95
C VAL A 220 15.15 12.47 -29.14
N LYS A 221 16.40 11.98 -29.03
CA LYS A 221 17.43 12.16 -30.08
C LYS A 221 17.54 11.01 -31.08
N GLU A 222 16.65 10.00 -31.06
CA GLU A 222 16.80 8.84 -31.95
C GLU A 222 16.42 9.10 -33.40
N ASP A 223 15.57 10.08 -33.72
CA ASP A 223 15.50 10.75 -35.03
C ASP A 223 14.57 11.96 -34.89
N ARG A 224 15.07 13.19 -35.12
CA ARG A 224 14.21 14.38 -35.15
C ARG A 224 13.35 14.32 -36.40
N SER A 225 12.16 13.73 -36.34
CA SER A 225 11.09 14.20 -37.21
C SER A 225 10.65 15.55 -36.64
N VAL A 226 10.88 16.62 -37.42
CA VAL A 226 10.29 17.91 -37.11
C VAL A 226 8.78 17.70 -37.10
N VAL A 227 8.13 17.95 -35.96
CA VAL A 227 6.67 17.84 -35.81
C VAL A 227 6.05 18.91 -36.72
N SER A 228 5.77 18.54 -37.97
CA SER A 228 4.93 19.32 -38.85
C SER A 228 3.48 19.01 -38.53
N LYS A 229 2.85 19.91 -37.76
CA LYS A 229 1.40 20.17 -37.73
C LYS A 229 0.50 18.93 -37.79
N ILE A 230 0.49 18.11 -36.74
CA ILE A 230 -0.74 17.35 -36.44
C ILE A 230 -1.75 18.40 -35.97
N ALA A 231 -2.83 18.59 -36.74
CA ALA A 231 -3.83 19.61 -36.44
C ALA A 231 -4.48 19.30 -35.09
N GLY A 232 -4.44 20.25 -34.14
CA GLY A 232 -5.14 20.14 -32.84
C GLY A 232 -4.25 19.92 -31.61
N THR A 233 -2.93 19.80 -31.73
CA THR A 233 -2.06 19.65 -30.55
C THR A 233 -1.59 21.01 -30.00
N THR A 234 -2.06 21.42 -28.82
CA THR A 234 -1.39 22.42 -27.98
C THR A 234 -0.16 21.79 -27.36
N ILE A 235 1.03 22.14 -27.85
CA ILE A 235 2.31 21.69 -27.28
C ILE A 235 2.74 22.71 -26.24
N ASP A 236 3.01 22.28 -25.00
CA ASP A 236 3.63 23.14 -24.00
C ASP A 236 5.10 23.42 -24.38
N PRO A 237 5.53 24.68 -24.52
CA PRO A 237 6.91 25.02 -24.88
C PRO A 237 7.98 24.55 -23.88
N VAL A 238 7.60 24.13 -22.66
CA VAL A 238 8.52 23.61 -21.63
C VAL A 238 8.76 22.10 -21.76
N ASN A 239 7.87 21.36 -22.43
CA ASN A 239 7.95 19.91 -22.55
C ASN A 239 8.64 19.49 -23.87
N GLU A 240 9.37 18.39 -23.85
CA GLU A 240 9.90 17.79 -25.09
C GLU A 240 8.88 16.78 -25.60
N SER A 241 8.66 16.77 -26.92
CA SER A 241 7.76 15.83 -27.55
C SER A 241 8.47 14.95 -28.57
N TYR A 242 7.95 13.74 -28.75
CA TYR A 242 8.41 12.78 -29.75
C TYR A 242 7.21 12.08 -30.37
N VAL A 243 7.28 11.78 -31.68
CA VAL A 243 6.22 11.07 -32.39
C VAL A 243 6.68 9.66 -32.70
N TYR A 244 5.88 8.66 -32.30
CA TYR A 244 6.11 7.25 -32.58
C TYR A 244 4.77 6.59 -32.94
N GLU A 245 4.71 5.91 -34.09
CA GLU A 245 3.49 5.26 -34.62
C GLU A 245 2.26 6.20 -34.58
N ASP A 246 2.43 7.42 -35.07
CA ASP A 246 1.41 8.48 -35.12
C ASP A 246 0.87 8.95 -33.74
N ARG A 247 1.48 8.49 -32.64
CA ARG A 247 1.19 8.95 -31.28
C ARG A 247 2.23 9.96 -30.82
N VAL A 248 1.75 11.04 -30.19
CA VAL A 248 2.60 12.07 -29.61
C VAL A 248 2.87 11.74 -28.14
N PHE A 249 4.14 11.63 -27.79
CA PHE A 249 4.63 11.45 -26.44
C PHE A 249 5.13 12.80 -25.96
N GLU A 250 4.60 13.30 -24.84
CA GLU A 250 4.98 14.55 -24.22
C GLU A 250 5.69 14.27 -22.90
N PHE A 251 6.99 14.55 -22.82
CA PHE A 251 7.77 14.34 -21.61
C PHE A 251 7.64 15.53 -20.66
N VAL A 252 7.08 15.28 -19.48
CA VAL A 252 6.75 16.32 -18.49
C VAL A 252 8.01 16.84 -17.79
N ASP A 253 8.12 18.18 -17.66
CA ASP A 253 9.15 18.89 -16.88
C ASP A 253 10.60 18.55 -17.27
N THR A 254 10.88 18.67 -18.58
CA THR A 254 12.22 18.43 -19.14
C THR A 254 13.26 19.47 -18.70
N ALA A 255 12.82 20.69 -18.42
CA ALA A 255 13.69 21.83 -18.12
C ALA A 255 14.56 21.59 -16.88
N GLY A 256 14.00 21.02 -15.81
CA GLY A 256 14.81 20.72 -14.63
C GLY A 256 15.40 19.30 -14.60
N ILE A 257 15.13 18.45 -15.59
CA ILE A 257 15.97 17.28 -15.90
C ILE A 257 17.30 17.75 -16.50
N ARG A 258 17.28 18.80 -17.34
CA ARG A 258 18.49 19.37 -17.98
C ARG A 258 19.34 20.26 -17.05
N LYS A 259 18.74 20.99 -16.10
CA LYS A 259 19.46 21.93 -15.21
C LYS A 259 20.32 21.30 -14.09
N ARG A 260 20.30 19.98 -13.87
CA ARG A 260 20.88 19.33 -12.66
C ARG A 260 22.15 18.52 -12.89
N GLY A 261 23.13 19.11 -13.58
CA GLY A 261 24.50 18.58 -13.56
C GLY A 261 25.30 18.90 -12.28
N LYS A 262 24.81 19.73 -11.34
CA LYS A 262 25.71 20.35 -10.35
C LYS A 262 25.13 20.90 -9.03
N ILE A 263 23.95 20.47 -8.55
CA ILE A 263 23.38 21.01 -7.30
C ILE A 263 23.00 19.87 -6.35
N GLU A 264 23.89 19.59 -5.40
CA GLU A 264 23.60 18.80 -4.20
C GLU A 264 22.82 19.64 -3.17
N GLY A 265 21.96 19.00 -2.39
CA GLY A 265 21.59 19.54 -1.08
C GLY A 265 20.15 20.01 -0.86
N ILE A 266 19.14 19.66 -1.68
CA ILE A 266 17.75 19.83 -1.23
C ILE A 266 16.80 18.70 -1.68
N GLU A 267 16.79 17.61 -0.92
CA GLU A 267 15.94 16.43 -1.16
C GLU A 267 14.44 16.73 -1.03
N ARG A 268 14.04 17.66 -0.14
CA ARG A 268 12.64 18.08 0.03
C ARG A 268 12.04 18.72 -1.23
N PHE A 269 12.83 19.52 -1.96
CA PHE A 269 12.38 20.11 -3.24
C PHE A 269 12.38 19.09 -4.39
N ALA A 270 13.05 17.94 -4.26
CA ALA A 270 13.02 16.89 -5.26
C ALA A 270 11.71 16.10 -5.21
N LEU A 271 11.17 15.83 -4.01
CA LEU A 271 9.90 15.11 -3.84
C LEU A 271 8.69 15.95 -4.31
N ASN A 272 8.54 17.19 -3.84
CA ASN A 272 7.43 18.06 -4.29
C ASN A 272 7.43 18.27 -5.82
N ARG A 273 8.61 18.31 -6.43
CA ARG A 273 8.73 18.39 -7.88
C ARG A 273 8.32 17.09 -8.57
N THR A 274 8.66 15.96 -7.97
CA THR A 274 8.25 14.63 -8.47
C THR A 274 6.72 14.50 -8.39
N GLU A 275 6.09 14.99 -7.33
CA GLU A 275 4.62 15.06 -7.22
C GLU A 275 4.01 15.86 -8.37
N LYS A 276 4.50 17.08 -8.66
CA LYS A 276 4.02 17.88 -9.80
C LYS A 276 4.15 17.18 -11.15
N ILE A 277 5.28 16.49 -11.37
CA ILE A 277 5.47 15.71 -12.60
C ILE A 277 4.40 14.62 -12.70
N LEU A 278 4.11 13.95 -11.60
CA LEU A 278 3.12 12.87 -11.56
C LEU A 278 1.69 13.39 -11.71
N GLU A 279 1.35 14.54 -11.12
CA GLU A 279 0.04 15.20 -11.30
C GLU A 279 -0.31 15.49 -12.76
N GLU A 280 0.70 15.80 -13.57
CA GLU A 280 0.51 16.13 -14.99
C GLU A 280 0.74 14.95 -15.95
N SER A 281 1.19 13.80 -15.45
CA SER A 281 1.53 12.64 -16.29
C SER A 281 0.39 11.64 -16.40
N ASP A 282 0.29 10.92 -17.53
CA ASP A 282 -0.54 9.72 -17.65
C ASP A 282 0.28 8.46 -17.28
N ILE A 283 1.58 8.46 -17.62
CA ILE A 283 2.51 7.35 -17.37
C ILE A 283 3.78 7.84 -16.67
N ALA A 284 4.21 7.13 -15.63
CA ALA A 284 5.46 7.35 -14.93
C ALA A 284 6.53 6.30 -15.31
N LEU A 285 7.68 6.78 -15.78
CA LEU A 285 8.91 5.99 -15.90
C LEU A 285 9.71 6.12 -14.61
N LEU A 286 9.66 5.10 -13.75
CA LEU A 286 10.46 5.02 -12.55
C LEU A 286 11.87 4.53 -12.90
N VAL A 287 12.82 5.47 -13.00
CA VAL A 287 14.21 5.15 -13.36
C VAL A 287 15.01 4.83 -12.12
N LEU A 288 15.57 3.62 -12.09
CA LEU A 288 16.43 3.11 -11.05
C LEU A 288 17.82 2.84 -11.63
N ASP A 289 18.86 3.08 -10.83
CA ASP A 289 20.22 2.71 -11.18
C ASP A 289 20.44 1.24 -10.86
N SER A 290 20.75 0.41 -11.86
CA SER A 290 21.01 -1.00 -11.62
C SER A 290 22.38 -1.27 -11.00
N SER A 291 23.33 -0.32 -11.11
CA SER A 291 24.71 -0.47 -10.63
C SER A 291 24.90 -0.09 -9.16
N GLU A 292 23.85 0.40 -8.50
CA GLU A 292 23.84 0.79 -7.10
C GLU A 292 22.70 0.09 -6.36
N PRO A 293 22.86 -0.23 -5.06
CA PRO A 293 21.75 -0.76 -4.27
C PRO A 293 20.64 0.29 -4.12
N LEU A 294 19.40 -0.19 -4.03
CA LEU A 294 18.24 0.66 -3.75
C LEU A 294 18.37 1.37 -2.40
N THR A 295 17.97 2.63 -2.39
CA THR A 295 17.97 3.51 -1.21
C THR A 295 16.53 3.79 -0.75
N GLU A 296 16.38 4.30 0.48
CA GLU A 296 15.07 4.73 1.01
C GLU A 296 14.39 5.78 0.11
N LEU A 297 15.17 6.64 -0.53
CA LEU A 297 14.63 7.67 -1.43
C LEU A 297 14.06 7.07 -2.73
N ASP A 298 14.61 5.94 -3.21
CA ASP A 298 14.00 5.21 -4.34
C ASP A 298 12.63 4.64 -3.95
N GLU A 299 12.53 4.09 -2.75
CA GLU A 299 11.27 3.56 -2.22
C GLU A 299 10.23 4.68 -2.02
N ARG A 300 10.65 5.85 -1.51
CA ARG A 300 9.78 7.04 -1.39
C ARG A 300 9.24 7.48 -2.75
N ILE A 301 10.11 7.60 -3.74
CA ILE A 301 9.74 8.02 -5.10
C ILE A 301 8.84 6.98 -5.77
N ALA A 302 9.13 5.68 -5.60
CA ALA A 302 8.28 4.60 -6.08
C ALA A 302 6.87 4.68 -5.47
N GLY A 303 6.78 4.92 -4.16
CA GLY A 303 5.51 5.09 -3.44
C GLY A 303 4.65 6.23 -3.99
N LEU A 304 5.29 7.34 -4.40
CA LEU A 304 4.57 8.44 -5.08
C LEU A 304 3.93 7.97 -6.39
N GLY A 305 4.61 7.15 -7.20
CA GLY A 305 4.04 6.63 -8.45
C GLY A 305 2.74 5.84 -8.23
N ALA A 306 2.65 5.08 -7.14
CA ALA A 306 1.42 4.36 -6.79
C ALA A 306 0.30 5.27 -6.26
N LYS A 307 0.66 6.37 -5.58
CA LYS A 307 -0.29 7.36 -5.03
C LYS A 307 -1.09 8.09 -6.11
N PHE A 308 -0.47 8.42 -7.24
CA PHE A 308 -1.11 9.19 -8.32
C PHE A 308 -1.93 8.34 -9.30
N GLU A 309 -2.10 7.04 -9.04
CA GLU A 309 -2.95 6.16 -9.84
C GLU A 309 -2.60 6.10 -11.34
N LEU A 310 -1.32 6.32 -11.69
CA LEU A 310 -0.84 6.39 -13.08
C LEU A 310 -0.44 5.03 -13.64
N GLY A 311 -0.29 4.94 -14.96
CA GLY A 311 0.49 3.84 -15.55
C GLY A 311 1.95 3.91 -15.09
N VAL A 312 2.56 2.80 -14.67
CA VAL A 312 3.93 2.80 -14.16
C VAL A 312 4.79 1.79 -14.91
N ILE A 313 5.98 2.20 -15.34
CA ILE A 313 7.01 1.34 -15.91
C ILE A 313 8.29 1.51 -15.08
N ILE A 314 8.86 0.41 -14.61
CA ILE A 314 10.12 0.41 -13.86
C ILE A 314 11.25 0.23 -14.87
N VAL A 315 12.15 1.22 -14.93
CA VAL A 315 13.27 1.28 -15.86
C VAL A 315 14.58 1.07 -15.11
N LEU A 316 15.20 -0.09 -15.29
CA LEU A 316 16.53 -0.39 -14.77
C LEU A 316 17.59 0.15 -15.73
N ASN A 317 18.12 1.32 -15.40
CA ASN A 317 19.11 2.01 -16.21
C ASN A 317 20.54 1.68 -15.77
N LYS A 318 21.51 1.92 -16.65
CA LYS A 318 22.93 1.55 -16.49
C LYS A 318 23.17 0.04 -16.45
N TRP A 319 22.28 -0.73 -17.07
CA TRP A 319 22.40 -2.20 -17.15
C TRP A 319 23.67 -2.68 -17.88
N ASP A 320 24.36 -1.80 -18.60
CA ASP A 320 25.68 -2.07 -19.17
C ASP A 320 26.79 -2.26 -18.14
N LYS A 321 26.62 -1.73 -16.92
CA LYS A 321 27.58 -1.85 -15.81
C LYS A 321 27.24 -2.98 -14.84
N GLU A 322 26.03 -3.52 -14.95
CA GLU A 322 25.53 -4.55 -14.05
C GLU A 322 25.83 -5.94 -14.62
N HIS A 323 26.39 -6.81 -13.79
CA HIS A 323 26.76 -8.18 -14.17
C HIS A 323 25.87 -9.24 -13.49
N GLY A 324 24.81 -8.80 -12.80
CA GLY A 324 23.85 -9.66 -12.13
C GLY A 324 22.87 -10.38 -13.06
N ASP A 325 22.26 -11.42 -12.50
CA ASP A 325 21.14 -12.14 -13.12
C ASP A 325 19.88 -11.26 -13.09
N PHE A 326 19.32 -10.98 -14.26
CA PHE A 326 18.14 -10.12 -14.41
C PHE A 326 16.96 -10.62 -13.58
N ASP A 327 16.74 -11.94 -13.52
CA ASP A 327 15.60 -12.52 -12.82
C ASP A 327 15.72 -12.36 -11.31
N LYS A 328 16.95 -12.40 -10.78
CA LYS A 328 17.22 -12.13 -9.35
C LYS A 328 16.93 -10.67 -8.99
N VAL A 329 17.40 -9.73 -9.81
CA VAL A 329 17.14 -8.31 -9.59
C VAL A 329 15.64 -8.02 -9.66
N VAL A 330 14.94 -8.60 -10.65
CA VAL A 330 13.48 -8.49 -10.76
C VAL A 330 12.78 -9.05 -9.53
N PHE A 331 13.20 -10.21 -9.03
CA PHE A 331 12.63 -10.81 -7.83
C PHE A 331 12.78 -9.91 -6.59
N GLU A 332 13.97 -9.37 -6.37
CA GLU A 332 14.24 -8.42 -5.26
C GLU A 332 13.40 -7.14 -5.38
N LEU A 333 13.29 -6.59 -6.59
CA LEU A 333 12.45 -5.42 -6.85
C LEU A 333 10.98 -5.70 -6.60
N ARG A 334 10.49 -6.89 -6.98
CA ARG A 334 9.09 -7.28 -6.75
C ARG A 334 8.78 -7.47 -5.27
N ASP A 335 9.75 -7.94 -4.48
CA ASP A 335 9.57 -8.06 -3.03
C ASP A 335 9.57 -6.68 -2.34
N LYS A 336 10.44 -5.75 -2.77
CA LYS A 336 10.47 -4.38 -2.24
C LYS A 336 9.30 -3.53 -2.71
N PHE A 337 8.94 -3.60 -4.00
CA PHE A 337 7.90 -2.79 -4.64
C PHE A 337 6.62 -3.59 -4.89
N LYS A 338 6.11 -4.29 -3.86
CA LYS A 338 4.86 -5.07 -3.92
C LYS A 338 3.64 -4.25 -4.37
N PHE A 339 3.64 -2.96 -4.02
CA PHE A 339 2.61 -2.00 -4.39
C PHE A 339 2.63 -1.64 -5.89
N LEU A 340 3.75 -1.86 -6.59
CA LEU A 340 3.91 -1.75 -8.04
C LEU A 340 4.02 -3.12 -8.72
N ALA A 341 3.43 -4.17 -8.14
CA ALA A 341 3.46 -5.51 -8.73
C ALA A 341 2.91 -5.56 -10.17
N TYR A 342 2.05 -4.63 -10.54
CA TYR A 342 1.49 -4.49 -11.90
C TYR A 342 2.46 -3.85 -12.90
N ALA A 343 3.45 -3.08 -12.44
CA ALA A 343 4.31 -2.28 -13.31
C ALA A 343 5.31 -3.19 -14.06
N PRO A 344 5.40 -3.18 -15.40
CA PRO A 344 6.43 -3.92 -16.12
C PRO A 344 7.82 -3.38 -15.77
N ILE A 345 8.82 -4.28 -15.79
CA ILE A 345 10.23 -3.96 -15.53
C ILE A 345 11.01 -4.15 -16.83
N ILE A 346 11.77 -3.14 -17.23
CA ILE A 346 12.64 -3.18 -18.41
C ILE A 346 14.04 -2.71 -18.06
N SER A 347 15.07 -3.43 -18.54
CA SER A 347 16.45 -2.97 -18.45
C SER A 347 16.90 -2.25 -19.71
N VAL A 348 17.61 -1.13 -19.52
CA VAL A 348 18.12 -0.26 -20.57
C VAL A 348 19.52 0.24 -20.19
N SER A 349 20.23 0.75 -21.19
CA SER A 349 21.41 1.58 -20.96
C SER A 349 21.24 2.87 -21.75
N ALA A 350 20.90 3.96 -21.07
CA ALA A 350 20.71 5.25 -21.71
C ALA A 350 22.00 5.77 -22.39
N LEU A 351 23.17 5.42 -21.85
CA LEU A 351 24.47 5.85 -22.39
C LEU A 351 24.80 5.14 -23.71
N SER A 352 24.66 3.82 -23.74
CA SER A 352 24.91 3.01 -24.95
C SER A 352 23.69 2.93 -25.88
N LYS A 353 22.56 3.53 -25.49
CA LYS A 353 21.24 3.46 -26.13
C LYS A 353 20.66 2.05 -26.25
N LYS A 354 21.24 1.06 -25.57
CA LYS A 354 20.77 -0.33 -25.63
C LYS A 354 19.37 -0.44 -25.05
N ARG A 355 18.45 -1.02 -25.83
CA ARG A 355 17.03 -1.27 -25.51
C ARG A 355 16.16 -0.03 -25.24
N VAL A 356 16.66 1.20 -25.43
CA VAL A 356 15.88 2.42 -25.19
C VAL A 356 14.66 2.49 -26.11
N HIS A 357 14.82 2.14 -27.40
CA HIS A 357 13.71 2.06 -28.37
C HIS A 357 12.53 1.17 -27.93
N LYS A 358 12.75 0.20 -27.04
CA LYS A 358 11.68 -0.69 -26.54
C LYS A 358 10.74 0.02 -25.55
N LEU A 359 11.08 1.21 -25.07
CA LEU A 359 10.22 1.96 -24.17
C LEU A 359 8.96 2.49 -24.87
N TYR A 360 9.06 2.93 -26.13
CA TYR A 360 7.88 3.43 -26.87
C TYR A 360 6.75 2.41 -26.99
N PRO A 361 6.97 1.19 -27.52
CA PRO A 361 5.90 0.19 -27.60
C PRO A 361 5.39 -0.21 -26.21
N LEU A 362 6.26 -0.26 -25.20
CA LEU A 362 5.83 -0.56 -23.82
C LEU A 362 4.96 0.55 -23.22
N ILE A 363 5.29 1.82 -23.47
CA ILE A 363 4.46 2.96 -23.05
C ILE A 363 3.11 2.91 -23.77
N LEU A 364 3.06 2.59 -25.06
CA LEU A 364 1.78 2.43 -25.79
C LEU A 364 0.92 1.31 -25.21
N GLU A 365 1.53 0.16 -24.93
CA GLU A 365 0.85 -0.99 -24.32
C GLU A 365 0.25 -0.59 -22.96
N VAL A 366 1.06 0.01 -22.08
CA VAL A 366 0.61 0.46 -20.76
C VAL A 366 -0.46 1.54 -20.89
N TYR A 367 -0.34 2.47 -21.83
CA TYR A 367 -1.34 3.53 -22.06
C TYR A 367 -2.68 2.97 -22.53
N LYS A 368 -2.64 1.99 -23.44
CA LYS A 368 -3.83 1.27 -23.90
C LYS A 368 -4.54 0.59 -22.73
N ASN A 369 -3.79 -0.09 -21.86
CA ASN A 369 -4.35 -0.74 -20.66
C ASN A 369 -4.91 0.29 -19.68
N TYR A 370 -4.20 1.41 -19.49
CA TYR A 370 -4.58 2.51 -18.61
C TYR A 370 -5.88 3.22 -19.04
N THR A 371 -6.14 3.29 -20.35
CA THR A 371 -7.33 3.95 -20.94
C THR A 371 -8.41 2.96 -21.37
N GLN A 372 -8.21 1.66 -21.11
CA GLN A 372 -9.06 0.59 -21.64
C GLN A 372 -10.52 0.72 -21.19
N LYS A 373 -11.44 0.56 -22.15
CA LYS A 373 -12.87 0.32 -21.89
C LYS A 373 -13.16 -1.17 -21.78
N ILE A 374 -13.68 -1.58 -20.64
CA ILE A 374 -14.08 -2.92 -20.30
C ILE A 374 -15.60 -3.01 -20.46
N LYS A 375 -16.07 -3.93 -21.30
CA LYS A 375 -17.51 -4.18 -21.48
C LYS A 375 -18.12 -4.75 -20.19
N THR A 376 -19.23 -4.16 -19.73
CA THR A 376 -19.93 -4.57 -18.51
C THR A 376 -20.32 -6.05 -18.53
N SER A 377 -20.81 -6.58 -19.65
CA SER A 377 -21.14 -8.00 -19.80
C SER A 377 -19.93 -8.91 -19.52
N ARG A 378 -18.80 -8.65 -20.20
CA ARG A 378 -17.57 -9.42 -20.02
C ARG A 378 -16.98 -9.27 -18.61
N LEU A 379 -17.05 -8.08 -18.02
CA LEU A 379 -16.64 -7.84 -16.64
C LEU A 379 -17.42 -8.72 -15.66
N ASN A 380 -18.74 -8.78 -15.82
CA ASN A 380 -19.62 -9.57 -14.96
C ASN A 380 -19.43 -11.08 -15.13
N GLU A 381 -19.16 -11.55 -16.35
CA GLU A 381 -18.76 -12.95 -16.59
C GLU A 381 -17.52 -13.31 -15.77
N VAL A 382 -16.45 -12.51 -15.87
CA VAL A 382 -15.19 -12.75 -15.15
C VAL A 382 -15.38 -12.70 -13.63
N ILE A 383 -16.16 -11.74 -13.13
CA ILE A 383 -16.49 -11.66 -11.69
C ILE A 383 -17.25 -12.91 -11.25
N LYS A 384 -18.24 -13.36 -12.02
CA LYS A 384 -19.04 -14.55 -11.71
C LYS A 384 -18.20 -15.82 -11.69
N GLU A 385 -17.32 -15.99 -12.67
CA GLU A 385 -16.35 -17.10 -12.71
C GLU A 385 -15.44 -17.09 -11.48
N ALA A 386 -14.92 -15.92 -11.10
CA ALA A 386 -14.06 -15.76 -9.93
C ALA A 386 -14.80 -16.09 -8.63
N VAL A 387 -16.04 -15.59 -8.46
CA VAL A 387 -16.87 -15.88 -7.28
C VAL A 387 -17.26 -17.36 -7.21
N CYS A 388 -17.49 -18.01 -8.36
CA CYS A 388 -17.78 -19.44 -8.41
C CYS A 388 -16.57 -20.29 -8.00
N ALA A 389 -15.37 -19.93 -8.46
CA ALA A 389 -14.13 -20.62 -8.12
C ALA A 389 -13.74 -20.43 -6.65
N HIS A 390 -13.89 -19.20 -6.14
CA HIS A 390 -13.61 -18.84 -4.77
C HIS A 390 -14.74 -17.97 -4.21
N PRO A 391 -15.70 -18.55 -3.47
CA PRO A 391 -16.84 -17.81 -2.92
C PRO A 391 -16.41 -16.68 -1.97
N VAL A 392 -17.18 -15.58 -1.98
CA VAL A 392 -16.98 -14.47 -1.04
C VAL A 392 -17.20 -14.97 0.40
N PRO A 393 -16.27 -14.71 1.33
CA PRO A 393 -16.45 -15.07 2.73
C PRO A 393 -17.73 -14.45 3.32
N ARG A 394 -18.39 -15.18 4.21
CA ARG A 394 -19.54 -14.67 4.96
C ARG A 394 -19.08 -13.68 6.01
N ASP A 395 -19.92 -12.69 6.25
CA ASP A 395 -19.68 -11.66 7.25
C ASP A 395 -20.63 -11.86 8.43
N HIS A 396 -20.09 -12.28 9.58
CA HIS A 396 -20.84 -12.64 10.78
C HIS A 396 -22.05 -13.57 10.49
N GLY A 397 -21.81 -14.59 9.66
CA GLY A 397 -22.83 -15.56 9.24
C GLY A 397 -23.78 -15.07 8.15
N LYS A 398 -23.79 -13.78 7.81
CA LYS A 398 -24.59 -13.21 6.72
C LYS A 398 -23.88 -13.39 5.38
N ILE A 399 -24.65 -13.65 4.32
CA ILE A 399 -24.14 -13.85 2.97
C ILE A 399 -23.73 -12.49 2.38
N VAL A 400 -22.51 -12.42 1.84
CA VAL A 400 -22.04 -11.30 1.02
C VAL A 400 -22.28 -11.65 -0.44
N LYS A 401 -23.02 -10.80 -1.15
CA LYS A 401 -23.39 -10.99 -2.56
C LYS A 401 -22.88 -9.83 -3.38
N ILE A 402 -22.12 -10.14 -4.43
CA ILE A 402 -21.78 -9.20 -5.50
C ILE A 402 -22.86 -9.35 -6.56
N TYR A 403 -23.57 -8.26 -6.84
CA TYR A 403 -24.66 -8.25 -7.81
C TYR A 403 -24.11 -8.10 -9.23
N TYR A 404 -23.33 -7.05 -9.44
CA TYR A 404 -22.65 -6.79 -10.70
C TYR A 404 -21.45 -5.86 -10.48
N GLY A 405 -20.58 -5.78 -11.48
CA GLY A 405 -19.54 -4.76 -11.59
C GLY A 405 -19.74 -3.92 -12.83
N ALA A 406 -19.36 -2.64 -12.76
CA ALA A 406 -19.39 -1.72 -13.88
C ALA A 406 -18.16 -0.82 -13.85
N GLN A 407 -17.54 -0.59 -15.01
CA GLN A 407 -16.49 0.41 -15.15
C GLN A 407 -17.13 1.79 -15.27
N PHE A 408 -16.70 2.72 -14.42
CA PHE A 408 -17.21 4.10 -14.41
C PHE A 408 -16.14 5.15 -14.69
N GLY A 409 -14.86 4.77 -14.62
CA GLY A 409 -13.74 5.68 -14.85
C GLY A 409 -12.66 5.07 -15.74
N PHE A 410 -11.90 5.96 -16.36
CA PHE A 410 -10.79 5.67 -17.26
C PHE A 410 -9.54 6.40 -16.77
N ALA A 411 -8.35 5.91 -17.16
CA ALA A 411 -7.08 6.53 -16.82
C ALA A 411 -6.92 6.77 -15.30
N PRO A 412 -6.88 5.72 -14.46
CA PRO A 412 -6.89 4.29 -14.78
C PRO A 412 -8.32 3.68 -14.83
N PRO A 413 -8.48 2.39 -15.18
CA PRO A 413 -9.77 1.72 -15.09
C PRO A 413 -10.32 1.74 -13.65
N LYS A 414 -11.45 2.41 -13.46
CA LYS A 414 -12.18 2.47 -12.19
C LYS A 414 -13.46 1.65 -12.28
N ILE A 415 -13.57 0.64 -11.43
CA ILE A 415 -14.63 -0.36 -11.44
C ILE A 415 -15.38 -0.31 -10.11
N ALA A 416 -16.70 -0.09 -10.19
CA ALA A 416 -17.60 -0.25 -9.07
C ALA A 416 -17.99 -1.73 -8.95
N LEU A 417 -17.96 -2.28 -7.74
CA LEU A 417 -18.55 -3.57 -7.40
C LEU A 417 -19.79 -3.34 -6.55
N VAL A 418 -20.95 -3.50 -7.16
CA VAL A 418 -22.23 -3.33 -6.51
C VAL A 418 -22.54 -4.59 -5.71
N MET A 419 -22.71 -4.44 -4.41
CA MET A 419 -22.89 -5.55 -3.47
C MET A 419 -23.78 -5.17 -2.30
N ASN A 420 -24.35 -6.17 -1.64
CA ASN A 420 -25.24 -5.95 -0.49
C ASN A 420 -24.51 -5.44 0.76
N LYS A 421 -23.20 -5.68 0.87
CA LYS A 421 -22.40 -5.36 2.05
C LYS A 421 -20.99 -4.90 1.65
N PRO A 422 -20.83 -3.63 1.22
CA PRO A 422 -19.56 -3.10 0.72
C PRO A 422 -18.41 -3.18 1.73
N ARG A 423 -18.72 -2.95 3.01
CA ARG A 423 -17.76 -2.98 4.11
C ARG A 423 -17.25 -4.39 4.42
N SER A 424 -17.94 -5.42 3.96
CA SER A 424 -17.59 -6.82 4.22
C SER A 424 -16.61 -7.40 3.21
N LEU A 425 -16.27 -6.67 2.14
CA LEU A 425 -15.29 -7.13 1.14
C LEU A 425 -13.87 -6.99 1.70
N HIS A 426 -13.35 -8.07 2.27
CA HIS A 426 -12.00 -8.10 2.81
C HIS A 426 -10.93 -7.83 1.72
N PHE A 427 -9.82 -7.18 2.10
CA PHE A 427 -8.77 -6.75 1.16
C PHE A 427 -8.16 -7.93 0.37
N SER A 428 -8.05 -9.10 0.99
CA SER A 428 -7.50 -10.29 0.33
C SER A 428 -8.39 -10.75 -0.83
N TYR A 429 -9.71 -10.69 -0.65
CA TYR A 429 -10.68 -11.01 -1.69
C TYR A 429 -10.70 -9.94 -2.77
N LYS A 430 -10.62 -8.65 -2.39
CA LYS A 430 -10.43 -7.54 -3.33
C LYS A 430 -9.20 -7.76 -4.21
N ARG A 431 -8.07 -8.16 -3.62
CA ARG A 431 -6.82 -8.47 -4.34
C ARG A 431 -6.97 -9.68 -5.26
N TYR A 432 -7.67 -10.72 -4.80
CA TYR A 432 -7.99 -11.88 -5.62
C TYR A 432 -8.79 -11.48 -6.88
N LEU A 433 -9.87 -10.71 -6.72
CA LEU A 433 -10.66 -10.19 -7.83
C LEU A 433 -9.81 -9.32 -8.77
N LEU A 434 -9.01 -8.40 -8.23
CA LEU A 434 -8.11 -7.56 -9.02
C LEU A 434 -7.13 -8.39 -9.87
N ASN A 435 -6.56 -9.45 -9.30
CA ASN A 435 -5.68 -10.35 -10.06
C ASN A 435 -6.44 -11.07 -11.18
N LYS A 436 -7.65 -11.55 -10.91
CA LYS A 436 -8.50 -12.18 -11.95
C LYS A 436 -8.86 -11.22 -13.07
N LEU A 437 -9.16 -9.96 -12.73
CA LEU A 437 -9.41 -8.91 -13.72
C LEU A 437 -8.15 -8.63 -14.54
N ARG A 438 -6.98 -8.51 -13.91
CA ARG A 438 -5.71 -8.30 -14.61
C ARG A 438 -5.38 -9.42 -15.60
N GLU A 439 -5.56 -10.67 -15.18
CA GLU A 439 -5.34 -11.85 -16.04
C GLU A 439 -6.25 -11.84 -17.27
N ASN A 440 -7.53 -11.47 -17.11
CA ASN A 440 -8.53 -11.55 -18.18
C ASN A 440 -8.55 -10.31 -19.10
N PHE A 441 -8.08 -9.16 -18.63
CA PHE A 441 -8.12 -7.90 -19.37
C PHE A 441 -6.73 -7.37 -19.74
N GLU A 442 -5.66 -8.13 -19.46
CA GLU A 442 -4.27 -7.78 -19.78
C GLU A 442 -3.81 -6.44 -19.19
N LEU A 443 -4.29 -6.11 -17.98
CA LEU A 443 -4.10 -4.80 -17.33
C LEU A 443 -2.68 -4.62 -16.73
N ASN A 444 -1.65 -5.02 -17.46
CA ASN A 444 -0.25 -4.83 -17.09
C ASN A 444 0.12 -3.36 -17.17
N GLY A 445 0.93 -2.90 -16.22
CA GLY A 445 1.40 -1.52 -16.13
C GLY A 445 0.39 -0.50 -15.63
N THR A 446 -0.89 -0.88 -15.49
CA THR A 446 -1.92 0.01 -14.95
C THR A 446 -2.39 -0.43 -13.55
N PRO A 447 -2.59 0.52 -12.62
CA PRO A 447 -3.42 0.26 -11.45
C PRO A 447 -4.86 0.01 -11.90
N VAL A 448 -5.62 -0.69 -11.07
CA VAL A 448 -7.05 -0.94 -11.28
C VAL A 448 -7.73 -0.59 -9.98
N ILE A 449 -8.67 0.35 -10.03
CA ILE A 449 -9.34 0.86 -8.85
C ILE A 449 -10.66 0.13 -8.72
N LEU A 450 -10.76 -0.72 -7.70
CA LEU A 450 -11.95 -1.50 -7.41
C LEU A 450 -12.66 -0.90 -6.18
N ILE A 451 -13.88 -0.41 -6.35
CA ILE A 451 -14.64 0.29 -5.31
C ILE A 451 -15.90 -0.52 -4.97
N PRO A 452 -15.98 -1.12 -3.76
CA PRO A 452 -17.22 -1.71 -3.27
C PRO A 452 -18.28 -0.64 -3.02
N LYS A 453 -19.50 -0.83 -3.55
CA LYS A 453 -20.64 0.10 -3.38
C LYS A 453 -21.91 -0.66 -3.02
N ASN A 454 -22.79 0.00 -2.26
CA ASN A 454 -24.07 -0.60 -1.87
C ASN A 454 -25.02 -0.54 -3.07
N HIS A 455 -25.95 -1.48 -3.14
CA HIS A 455 -27.00 -1.42 -4.15
C HIS A 455 -28.02 -0.34 -3.77
N SER A 456 -28.11 0.72 -4.56
CA SER A 456 -29.06 1.83 -4.41
C SER A 456 -30.48 1.40 -4.80
N GLN A 457 -31.06 0.43 -4.10
CA GLN A 457 -32.49 0.51 -3.84
C GLN A 457 -32.63 1.33 -2.58
N LYS A 458 -33.33 2.48 -2.66
CA LYS A 458 -33.75 3.30 -1.52
C LYS A 458 -34.12 2.36 -0.38
N GLU A 459 -33.28 2.26 0.64
CA GLU A 459 -33.69 1.76 1.93
C GLU A 459 -34.74 2.78 2.41
N SER A 460 -36.01 2.47 2.13
CA SER A 460 -37.10 2.99 2.92
C SER A 460 -36.75 2.68 4.36
N VAL A 461 -36.39 3.74 5.09
CA VAL A 461 -36.31 3.77 6.54
C VAL A 461 -37.72 3.45 7.05
N GLU A 462 -38.08 2.18 7.07
CA GLU A 462 -39.20 1.68 7.86
C GLU A 462 -38.63 1.28 9.22
N ASN A 463 -38.73 2.26 10.13
CA ASN A 463 -38.91 2.13 11.57
C ASN A 463 -38.74 0.73 12.17
N GLU A 464 -37.60 0.49 12.82
CA GLU A 464 -37.54 -0.37 14.01
C GLU A 464 -37.41 0.51 15.26
N ASP A 465 -38.49 1.26 15.54
CA ASP A 465 -38.91 1.48 16.92
C ASP A 465 -39.91 0.35 17.24
N ARG A 466 -39.42 -0.72 17.89
CA ARG A 466 -40.17 -1.55 18.85
C ARG A 466 -39.29 -2.57 19.55
#